data_AF-D5MN94-F1
#
_entry.id   AF-D5MN94-F1
#
_cell.length_a   1.000
_cell.length_b   1.000
_cell.length_c   1.000
_cell.angle_alpha   90.00
_cell.angle_beta   90.00
_cell.angle_gamma   90.00
#
_symmetry.space_group_name_H-M   'P 1'
#
loop_
_entity.id
_entity.type
_entity.pdbx_description
1 polymer ?
#
loop_
_entity_poly.entity_id
_entity_poly.type
_entity_poly.pdbx_seq_one_letter_code
_entity_poly.pdbx_strand_id
1 'polypeptide(L)' 'MKNRKTYDGSFKAKVVTELIYGNKSLTELAAQYNLHPNQIKNWKSALLKQAASLLEDKRRTEKQKE' A
#
# COMPACT_ATOMS: atom_id res chain seq x y z
N MET A 1 -16.87 20.34 0.61
CA MET A 1 -15.48 19.85 0.43
C MET A 1 -15.39 18.46 1.04
N LYS A 2 -15.11 17.41 0.25
CA LYS A 2 -15.13 16.02 0.74
C LYS A 2 -13.88 15.80 1.58
N ASN A 3 -14.04 15.69 2.90
CA ASN A 3 -12.97 15.46 3.86
C ASN A 3 -12.13 14.26 3.40
N ARG A 4 -10.91 14.54 2.92
CA ARG A 4 -9.95 13.50 2.57
C ARG A 4 -9.47 12.91 3.88
N LYS A 5 -10.03 11.77 4.29
CA LYS A 5 -9.46 10.96 5.37
C LYS A 5 -8.03 10.59 4.98
N THR A 6 -7.07 11.23 5.63
CA THR A 6 -5.66 10.90 5.54
C THR A 6 -5.41 9.70 6.42
N TYR A 7 -4.97 8.60 5.81
CA TYR A 7 -4.55 7.41 6.53
C TYR A 7 -3.03 7.42 6.64
N ASP A 8 -2.54 7.07 7.83
CA ASP A 8 -1.11 6.93 8.10
C ASP A 8 -0.49 5.83 7.21
N GLY A 9 0.79 5.99 6.88
CA GLY A 9 1.52 5.00 6.08
C GLY A 9 1.52 3.60 6.72
N SER A 10 1.64 3.55 8.04
CA SER A 10 1.64 2.31 8.83
C SER A 10 0.29 1.59 8.74
N PHE A 11 -0.80 2.36 8.74
CA PHE A 11 -2.15 1.81 8.61
C PHE A 11 -2.38 1.21 7.21
N LYS A 12 -1.96 1.92 6.16
CA LYS A 12 -2.04 1.40 4.78
C LYS A 12 -1.24 0.12 4.62
N ALA A 13 -0.03 0.08 5.18
CA ALA A 13 0.81 -1.12 5.16
C ALA A 13 0.10 -2.28 5.86
N LYS A 14 -0.42 -2.09 7.08
CA LYS A 14 -1.16 -3.13 7.81
C LYS A 14 -2.35 -3.69 7.03
N VAL A 15 -3.18 -2.81 6.47
CA VAL A 15 -4.35 -3.18 5.66
C VAL A 15 -3.94 -4.00 4.43
N VAL A 16 -2.90 -3.56 3.71
CA VAL A 16 -2.41 -4.27 2.52
C VAL A 16 -1.75 -5.59 2.89
N THR A 17 -1.04 -5.64 4.01
CA THR A 17 -0.42 -6.86 4.53
C THR A 17 -1.47 -7.90 4.92
N GLU A 18 -2.53 -7.51 5.65
CA GLU A 18 -3.68 -8.40 5.94
C GLU A 18 -4.34 -8.93 4.65
N LEU A 19 -4.43 -8.10 3.61
CA LEU A 19 -4.93 -8.49 2.30
C LEU A 19 -4.00 -9.50 1.58
N ILE A 20 -2.68 -9.33 1.68
CA ILE A 20 -1.68 -10.22 1.04
C ILE A 20 -1.63 -11.57 1.75
N TYR A 21 -1.71 -11.59 3.08
CA TYR A 21 -1.73 -12.82 3.87
C TYR A 21 -3.01 -13.66 3.66
N GLY A 22 -3.99 -13.17 2.90
CA GLY A 22 -5.18 -13.93 2.50
C GLY A 22 -6.19 -14.15 3.63
N ASN A 23 -6.00 -13.53 4.80
CA ASN A 23 -6.86 -13.72 5.96
C ASN A 23 -8.25 -13.09 5.80
N LYS A 24 -8.39 -12.10 4.92
CA LYS A 24 -9.64 -11.36 4.71
C LYS A 24 -9.74 -10.87 3.26
N SER A 25 -10.95 -10.94 2.71
CA SER A 25 -11.24 -10.41 1.38
C SER A 25 -11.13 -8.89 1.37
N LEU A 26 -10.84 -8.33 0.19
CA LEU A 26 -10.75 -6.89 -0.04
C LEU A 26 -12.04 -6.17 0.37
N THR A 27 -13.19 -6.83 0.17
CA THR A 27 -14.52 -6.35 0.53
C THR A 27 -14.77 -6.39 2.05
N GLU A 28 -14.23 -7.40 2.75
CA GLU A 28 -14.36 -7.53 4.20
C GLU A 28 -13.46 -6.53 4.93
N LEU A 29 -12.22 -6.33 4.48
CA LEU A 29 -11.37 -5.25 4.99
C LEU A 29 -11.98 -3.87 4.72
N ALA A 30 -12.55 -3.68 3.54
CA ALA A 30 -13.27 -2.45 3.20
C ALA A 30 -14.42 -2.18 4.18
N ALA A 31 -15.23 -3.19 4.48
CA ALA A 31 -16.30 -3.07 5.45
C ALA A 31 -15.76 -2.84 6.88
N GLN A 32 -14.76 -3.62 7.31
CA GLN A 32 -14.22 -3.59 8.68
C GLN A 32 -13.56 -2.25 9.02
N TYR A 33 -12.81 -1.69 8.07
CA TYR A 33 -12.10 -0.42 8.25
C TYR A 33 -12.88 0.78 7.68
N ASN A 34 -14.13 0.57 7.23
CA ASN A 34 -14.98 1.56 6.58
C ASN A 34 -14.29 2.28 5.40
N LEU A 35 -13.48 1.52 4.66
CA LEU A 35 -12.71 1.95 3.50
C LEU A 35 -13.44 1.60 2.22
N HIS A 36 -13.20 2.37 1.15
CA HIS A 36 -13.68 1.98 -0.16
C HIS A 36 -12.76 0.90 -0.76
N PRO A 37 -13.28 -0.19 -1.36
CA PRO A 37 -12.45 -1.25 -1.96
C PRO A 37 -11.41 -0.70 -2.94
N ASN A 38 -11.79 0.32 -3.71
CA ASN A 38 -10.90 0.96 -4.66
C ASN A 38 -9.69 1.66 -3.99
N GLN A 39 -9.82 2.15 -2.75
CA GLN A 39 -8.69 2.71 -1.98
C GLN A 39 -7.69 1.63 -1.57
N ILE A 40 -8.19 0.48 -1.10
CA ILE A 40 -7.36 -0.66 -0.70
C ILE A 40 -6.61 -1.21 -1.92
N LYS A 41 -7.27 -1.32 -3.07
CA LYS A 41 -6.63 -1.70 -4.34
C LYS A 41 -5.51 -0.73 -4.71
N ASN A 42 -5.75 0.58 -4.55
CA ASN A 42 -4.74 1.59 -4.82
C ASN A 42 -3.55 1.49 -3.86
N TRP A 43 -3.78 1.20 -2.58
CA TRP A 43 -2.71 1.00 -1.60
C TRP A 43 -1.91 -0.28 -1.87
N LYS A 44 -2.56 -1.36 -2.30
CA LYS A 44 -1.86 -2.58 -2.72
C LYS A 44 -0.91 -2.28 -3.88
N SER A 45 -1.39 -1.59 -4.92
CA SER A 45 -0.56 -1.22 -6.07
C SER A 45 0.57 -0.28 -5.67
N ALA A 46 0.29 0.71 -4.83
CA ALA A 46 1.31 1.62 -4.31
C ALA A 46 2.37 0.87 -3.51
N LEU A 47 1.97 -0.04 -2.61
CA LEU A 47 2.88 -0.84 -1.80
C LEU A 47 3.73 -1.77 -2.67
N LEU A 48 3.16 -2.45 -3.66
CA LEU A 48 3.94 -3.29 -4.58
C LEU A 48 4.94 -2.48 -5.39
N LYS A 49 4.56 -1.29 -5.86
CA LYS A 49 5.45 -0.39 -6.60
C LYS A 49 6.57 0.16 -5.70
N GLN A 50 6.25 0.53 -4.47
CA GLN A 50 7.23 1.03 -3.50
C GLN A 50 8.14 -0.09 -3.01
N ALA A 51 7.60 -1.28 -2.74
CA ALA A 51 8.36 -2.47 -2.37
C ALA A 51 9.29 -2.90 -3.50
N ALA A 52 8.83 -2.90 -4.77
CA ALA A 52 9.69 -3.14 -5.92
C ALA A 52 10.82 -2.11 -5.99
N SER A 53 10.53 -0.82 -5.78
CA SER A 53 11.55 0.24 -5.76
C SER A 53 12.47 0.20 -4.53
N LEU A 54 12.06 -0.40 -3.41
CA LEU A 54 12.86 -0.54 -2.19
C LEU A 54 13.72 -1.81 -2.23
N LEU A 55 13.21 -2.89 -2.83
CA LEU A 55 13.96 -4.12 -3.09
C LEU A 55 14.88 -3.99 -4.31
N GLU A 56 14.52 -3.18 -5.31
CA GLU A 56 15.48 -2.65 -6.28
C GLU A 56 16.44 -1.74 -5.52
N ASP A 57 17.52 -2.34 -5.02
CA ASP A 57 18.57 -1.66 -4.29
C ASP A 57 19.21 -0.57 -5.18
N LYS A 58 18.76 0.68 -4.99
CA LYS A 58 19.33 1.84 -5.67
C LYS A 58 20.71 2.25 -5.15
N ARG A 59 21.33 1.54 -4.20
CA ARG A 59 22.78 1.72 -3.94
C ARG A 59 23.63 1.28 -5.14
N ARG A 60 23.06 0.58 -6.13
CA ARG A 60 23.69 0.34 -7.44
C ARG A 60 23.47 1.44 -8.48
N THR A 61 22.45 2.28 -8.36
CA THR A 61 22.14 3.30 -9.40
C THR A 61 22.68 4.69 -9.10
N GLU A 62 23.19 4.94 -7.89
CA GLU A 62 23.92 6.19 -7.58
C GLU A 62 25.42 6.12 -7.98
N LYS A 63 25.92 4.96 -8.45
CA LYS A 63 27.23 4.81 -9.11
C LYS A 63 27.21 5.02 -10.64
N GLN A 64 26.09 5.47 -11.22
CA GLN A 64 25.97 5.80 -12.65
C GLN A 64 25.47 7.24 -12.88
N LYS A 65 25.89 8.14 -12.00
CA LYS A 65 25.96 9.58 -12.27
C LYS A 65 27.31 10.12 -11.79
N GLU A 66 28.39 9.53 -12.31
CA GLU A 66 29.70 10.18 -12.40
C GLU A 66 30.22 9.99 -13.83
#